data_AF-A0A1Y4UAA2-F1
#
_entry.id   AF-A0A1Y4UAA2-F1
#
_cell.length_a   1.000
_cell.length_b   1.000
_cell.length_c   1.000
_cell.angle_alpha   90.00
_cell.angle_beta   90.00
_cell.angle_gamma   90.00
#
_symmetry.space_group_name_H-M   'P 1'
#
loop_
_entity.id
_entity.type
_entity.pdbx_description
1 polymer ?
#
loop_
_entity_poly.entity_id
_entity_poly.type
_entity_poly.pdbx_seq_one_letter_code
_entity_poly.pdbx_strand_id
1 'polypeptide(L)'
;MKKWLLLLMTPLVLGACDKDDTSRTEIWTIAPEKGVAGITMGFGYIPAYIVQKGASASWEIVPGPIEGFSFEEGWQTTLRVRIDRIANPPADGSSERYTMEEQLARTETTSPVDPLTFSPELEIRVASRRADAQIAAYWIQDLRYDTPQWQAFPSEIEGFDFKPGHEYRLRIQPVAVYDEAKSDRIDNDSWSVKYRLRELLSDEVKESEGLPE
;
A
#
# COMPACT_ATOMS: atom_id res chain seq x y z
N MET A 1 -7.65 -60.86 -57.77
CA MET A 1 -8.74 -59.87 -57.79
C MET A 1 -9.35 -59.80 -56.40
N LYS A 2 -9.35 -58.59 -55.81
CA LYS A 2 -10.34 -58.00 -54.89
C LYS A 2 -9.60 -57.20 -53.80
N LYS A 3 -9.34 -55.95 -54.17
CA LYS A 3 -8.93 -54.84 -53.31
C LYS A 3 -9.99 -54.68 -52.24
N TRP A 4 -9.63 -54.65 -50.96
CA TRP A 4 -10.47 -54.08 -49.91
C TRP A 4 -9.73 -52.96 -49.20
N LEU A 5 -10.51 -51.93 -48.95
CA LEU A 5 -10.19 -50.52 -48.78
C LEU A 5 -10.27 -50.20 -47.27
N LEU A 6 -9.32 -49.38 -46.79
CA LEU A 6 -9.31 -48.52 -45.60
C LEU A 6 -10.04 -48.95 -44.30
N LEU A 7 -9.30 -48.88 -43.18
CA LEU A 7 -9.54 -47.81 -42.19
C LEU A 7 -8.24 -47.51 -41.42
N LEU A 8 -7.58 -46.41 -41.79
CA LEU A 8 -6.46 -45.85 -41.04
C LEU A 8 -7.06 -45.10 -39.85
N MET A 9 -6.87 -45.62 -38.63
CA MET A 9 -7.21 -44.90 -37.39
C MET A 9 -6.15 -43.82 -37.16
N THR A 10 -6.45 -42.60 -37.59
CA THR A 10 -5.69 -41.39 -37.28
C THR A 10 -5.99 -41.00 -35.83
N PRO A 11 -5.01 -40.98 -34.91
CA PRO A 11 -5.17 -40.23 -33.68
C PRO A 11 -4.96 -38.74 -34.01
N LEU A 12 -6.03 -38.06 -34.41
CA LEU A 12 -6.16 -36.62 -34.18
C LEU A 12 -6.50 -36.46 -32.69
N VAL A 13 -5.49 -36.26 -31.86
CA VAL A 13 -5.69 -35.56 -30.59
C VAL A 13 -4.76 -34.36 -30.61
N LEU A 14 -5.34 -33.25 -31.06
CA LEU A 14 -4.89 -31.92 -30.74
C LEU A 14 -4.99 -31.75 -29.22
N GLY A 15 -3.88 -31.98 -28.53
CA GLY A 15 -3.65 -31.51 -27.18
C GLY A 15 -2.66 -30.36 -27.26
N ALA A 16 -3.07 -29.24 -27.85
CA ALA A 16 -2.43 -27.96 -27.55
C ALA A 16 -2.75 -27.69 -26.07
N CYS A 17 -1.86 -28.10 -25.17
CA CYS A 17 -1.77 -27.46 -23.88
C CYS A 17 -1.35 -26.02 -24.18
N ASP A 18 -2.35 -25.15 -24.32
CA ASP A 18 -2.14 -23.73 -24.12
C ASP A 18 -1.68 -23.61 -22.66
N LYS A 19 -0.37 -23.47 -22.46
CA LYS A 19 0.15 -23.06 -21.17
C LYS A 19 -0.34 -21.64 -21.02
N ASP A 20 -1.34 -21.45 -20.17
CA ASP A 20 -1.79 -20.12 -19.76
C ASP A 20 -0.57 -19.30 -19.37
N ASP A 21 -0.11 -18.46 -20.30
CA ASP A 21 0.94 -17.48 -20.07
C ASP A 21 0.27 -16.36 -19.28
N THR A 22 0.10 -16.55 -17.96
CA THR A 22 -0.58 -15.62 -17.05
C THR A 22 0.28 -14.40 -16.70
N SER A 23 1.17 -14.02 -17.60
CA SER A 23 1.97 -12.80 -17.51
C SER A 23 1.44 -11.77 -18.49
N ARG A 24 1.37 -10.51 -18.07
CA ARG A 24 1.02 -9.40 -18.96
C ARG A 24 1.99 -8.26 -18.77
N THR A 25 2.21 -7.49 -19.83
CA THR A 25 3.09 -6.33 -19.79
C THR A 25 2.29 -5.06 -19.92
N GLU A 26 2.60 -4.08 -19.08
CA GLU A 26 1.96 -2.78 -19.05
C GLU A 26 3.02 -1.67 -19.06
N ILE A 27 2.60 -0.47 -19.47
CA ILE A 27 3.42 0.74 -19.39
C ILE A 27 2.90 1.56 -18.22
N TRP A 28 3.75 1.75 -17.22
CA TRP A 28 3.40 2.46 -15.99
C TRP A 28 4.17 3.76 -15.91
N THR A 29 3.48 4.86 -15.65
CA THR A 29 4.11 6.11 -15.22
C THR A 29 4.01 6.19 -13.70
N ILE A 30 5.15 6.27 -13.03
CA ILE A 30 5.25 6.38 -11.57
C ILE A 30 5.47 7.85 -11.23
N ALA A 31 4.64 8.39 -10.34
CA ALA A 31 4.75 9.77 -9.86
C ALA A 31 6.06 9.99 -9.07
N PRO A 32 6.56 11.23 -8.97
CA PRO A 32 7.78 11.55 -8.23
C PRO A 32 7.62 11.52 -6.69
N GLU A 33 6.42 11.22 -6.19
CA GLU A 33 6.09 11.13 -4.75
C GLU A 33 5.34 9.81 -4.47
N LYS A 34 5.32 9.38 -3.20
CA LYS A 34 4.55 8.20 -2.75
C LYS A 34 3.27 8.60 -2.04
N GLY A 35 2.24 7.78 -2.24
CA GLY A 35 1.04 7.77 -1.41
C GLY A 35 1.15 6.71 -0.31
N VAL A 36 0.00 6.32 0.24
CA VAL A 36 -0.05 5.27 1.27
C VAL A 36 -1.04 4.17 0.88
N ALA A 37 -0.74 2.94 1.27
CA ALA A 37 -1.67 1.82 1.19
C ALA A 37 -1.94 1.27 2.58
N GLY A 38 -3.20 0.93 2.87
CA GLY A 38 -3.55 0.29 4.14
C GLY A 38 -2.98 -1.13 4.22
N ILE A 39 -2.60 -1.56 5.42
CA ILE A 39 -2.20 -2.95 5.65
C ILE A 39 -3.45 -3.82 5.85
N THR A 40 -3.35 -5.09 5.47
CA THR A 40 -4.44 -6.08 5.57
C THR A 40 -4.75 -6.47 7.01
N MET A 41 -3.74 -6.47 7.89
CA MET A 41 -3.87 -6.90 9.28
C MET A 41 -3.70 -5.72 10.24
N GLY A 42 -4.83 -5.21 10.76
CA GLY A 42 -4.86 -4.17 11.79
C GLY A 42 -4.86 -2.74 11.26
N PHE A 43 -4.59 -1.79 12.16
CA PHE A 43 -4.54 -0.37 11.84
C PHE A 43 -3.11 0.04 11.45
N GLY A 44 -2.89 0.28 10.17
CA GLY A 44 -1.57 0.66 9.67
C GLY A 44 -1.56 0.99 8.19
N TYR A 45 -0.50 1.69 7.77
CA TYR A 45 -0.28 2.09 6.38
C TYR A 45 1.20 1.91 6.03
N ILE A 46 1.45 1.62 4.76
CA ILE A 46 2.80 1.54 4.18
C ILE A 46 2.94 2.55 3.03
N PRO A 47 4.16 3.01 2.71
CA PRO A 47 4.39 3.79 1.50
C PRO A 47 4.00 2.97 0.27
N ALA A 48 3.43 3.62 -0.74
CA ALA A 48 3.00 2.96 -1.96
C ALA A 48 3.19 3.86 -3.19
N TYR A 49 3.40 3.25 -4.35
CA TYR A 49 3.57 3.99 -5.59
C TYR A 49 2.26 4.60 -6.05
N ILE A 50 2.33 5.84 -6.55
CA ILE A 50 1.25 6.46 -7.30
C ILE A 50 1.54 6.21 -8.78
N VAL A 51 0.67 5.45 -9.45
CA VAL A 51 0.90 4.90 -10.79
C VAL A 51 -0.21 5.28 -11.75
N GLN A 52 0.17 5.59 -12.99
CA GLN A 52 -0.73 5.71 -14.13
C GLN A 52 -0.44 4.55 -15.10
N LYS A 53 -1.38 3.61 -15.25
CA LYS A 53 -1.22 2.44 -16.12
C LYS A 53 -1.59 2.77 -17.58
N GLY A 54 -0.73 3.53 -18.24
CA GLY A 54 -0.89 4.03 -19.60
C GLY A 54 -1.21 5.54 -19.66
N ALA A 55 -0.98 6.16 -20.81
CA ALA A 55 -0.92 7.63 -20.96
C ALA A 55 -2.23 8.39 -20.64
N SER A 56 -3.37 7.71 -20.57
CA SER A 56 -4.69 8.32 -20.31
C SER A 56 -5.42 7.66 -19.15
N ALA A 57 -4.77 6.77 -18.40
CA ALA A 57 -5.37 6.18 -17.20
C ALA A 57 -5.45 7.23 -16.07
N SER A 58 -6.33 7.01 -15.11
CA SER A 58 -6.30 7.75 -13.84
C SER A 58 -5.14 7.26 -12.96
N TRP A 59 -4.66 8.13 -12.08
CA TRP A 59 -3.66 7.75 -11.08
C TRP A 59 -4.28 6.82 -10.02
N GLU A 60 -3.56 5.79 -9.63
CA GLU A 60 -3.96 4.81 -8.62
C GLU A 60 -2.78 4.42 -7.71
N ILE A 61 -3.07 3.76 -6.59
CA ILE A 61 -2.05 3.25 -5.67
C ILE A 61 -1.70 1.81 -6.00
N VAL A 62 -0.41 1.54 -6.12
CA VAL A 62 0.14 0.18 -6.19
C VAL A 62 1.03 -0.06 -4.97
N PRO A 63 0.63 -0.95 -4.05
CA PRO A 63 1.48 -1.36 -2.92
C PRO A 63 2.54 -2.37 -3.35
N GLY A 64 3.63 -2.41 -2.59
CA GLY A 64 4.69 -3.40 -2.77
C GLY A 64 5.74 -3.00 -3.81
N PRO A 65 6.91 -3.65 -3.79
CA PRO A 65 8.02 -3.27 -4.64
C PRO A 65 7.77 -3.64 -6.11
N ILE A 66 8.36 -2.86 -7.00
CA ILE A 66 8.55 -3.26 -8.40
C ILE A 66 9.97 -3.81 -8.50
N GLU A 67 10.12 -5.11 -8.73
CA GLU A 67 11.43 -5.77 -8.77
C GLU A 67 12.31 -5.16 -9.87
N GLY A 68 13.54 -4.81 -9.50
CA GLY A 68 14.50 -4.17 -10.40
C GLY A 68 14.34 -2.66 -10.55
N PHE A 69 13.31 -2.05 -9.96
CA PHE A 69 13.14 -0.60 -9.92
C PHE A 69 13.56 -0.02 -8.58
N SER A 70 14.36 1.05 -8.63
CA SER A 70 14.71 1.87 -7.46
C SER A 70 14.02 3.22 -7.60
N PHE A 71 13.08 3.48 -6.70
CA PHE A 71 12.38 4.76 -6.67
C PHE A 71 13.29 5.89 -6.23
N GLU A 72 13.15 7.06 -6.86
CA GLU A 72 13.85 8.29 -6.49
C GLU A 72 12.83 9.43 -6.36
N GLU A 73 12.80 10.10 -5.20
CA GLU A 73 11.91 11.25 -4.96
C GLU A 73 12.20 12.38 -5.96
N GLY A 74 11.16 13.06 -6.46
CA GLY A 74 11.30 14.16 -7.42
C GLY A 74 11.42 13.71 -8.89
N TRP A 75 11.47 12.41 -9.15
CA TRP A 75 11.60 11.86 -10.50
C TRP A 75 10.37 11.07 -10.93
N GLN A 76 9.66 11.58 -11.94
CA GLN A 76 8.64 10.80 -12.63
C GLN A 76 9.33 9.81 -13.57
N THR A 77 8.96 8.53 -13.46
CA THR A 77 9.60 7.45 -14.22
C THR A 77 8.56 6.63 -14.98
N THR A 78 8.80 6.40 -16.27
CA THR A 78 7.96 5.52 -17.09
C THR A 78 8.65 4.18 -17.28
N LEU A 79 7.98 3.09 -16.88
CA LEU A 79 8.48 1.73 -16.91
C LEU A 79 7.66 0.86 -17.84
N ARG A 80 8.31 -0.11 -18.48
CA ARG A 80 7.65 -1.34 -18.94
C ARG A 80 7.68 -2.33 -17.78
N VAL A 81 6.50 -2.72 -17.30
CA VAL A 81 6.33 -3.60 -16.13
C VAL A 81 5.69 -4.90 -16.58
N ARG A 82 6.35 -6.03 -16.27
CA ARG A 82 5.72 -7.34 -16.35
C ARG A 82 4.97 -7.63 -15.06
N ILE A 83 3.75 -8.10 -15.19
CA ILE A 83 2.85 -8.45 -14.11
C ILE A 83 2.58 -9.95 -14.18
N ASP A 84 3.09 -10.67 -13.20
CA ASP A 84 2.93 -12.12 -13.09
C ASP A 84 1.89 -12.44 -12.01
N ARG A 85 0.91 -13.29 -12.35
CA ARG A 85 -0.03 -13.79 -11.34
C ARG A 85 0.67 -14.79 -10.42
N ILE A 86 0.57 -14.59 -9.11
CA ILE A 86 1.11 -15.51 -8.12
C ILE A 86 0.10 -16.63 -7.87
N ALA A 87 0.48 -17.86 -8.16
CA ALA A 87 -0.31 -19.03 -7.82
C ALA A 87 -0.30 -19.26 -6.30
N ASN A 88 -1.48 -19.43 -5.71
CA ASN A 88 -1.66 -19.58 -4.25
C ASN A 88 -0.95 -18.46 -3.46
N PRO A 89 -1.38 -17.19 -3.62
CA PRO A 89 -0.72 -16.08 -2.98
C PRO A 89 -0.78 -16.21 -1.44
N PRO A 90 0.15 -15.57 -0.71
CA PRO A 90 0.04 -15.45 0.73
C PRO A 90 -1.32 -14.86 1.12
N ALA A 91 -1.88 -15.29 2.26
CA ALA A 91 -3.22 -14.87 2.67
C ALA A 91 -3.36 -13.34 2.82
N ASP A 92 -2.26 -12.67 3.13
CA ASP A 92 -2.12 -11.23 3.36
C ASP A 92 -1.27 -10.53 2.28
N GLY A 93 -0.83 -11.26 1.26
CA GLY A 93 0.08 -10.78 0.22
C GLY A 93 -0.63 -10.45 -1.10
N SER A 94 0.05 -9.67 -1.94
CA SER A 94 -0.43 -9.41 -3.30
C SER A 94 -0.59 -10.72 -4.09
N SER A 95 -1.62 -10.79 -4.92
CA SER A 95 -1.79 -11.87 -5.90
C SER A 95 -1.00 -11.63 -7.21
N GLU A 96 -0.31 -10.49 -7.29
CA GLU A 96 0.49 -10.07 -8.44
C GLU A 96 1.92 -9.75 -8.01
N ARG A 97 2.89 -10.12 -8.86
CA ARG A 97 4.29 -9.70 -8.77
C ARG A 97 4.58 -8.73 -9.90
N TYR A 98 5.27 -7.64 -9.58
CA TYR A 98 5.65 -6.60 -10.53
C TYR A 98 7.16 -6.64 -10.77
N THR A 99 7.57 -6.74 -12.03
CA THR A 99 8.99 -6.72 -12.42
C THR A 99 9.20 -5.64 -13.48
N MET A 100 10.16 -4.74 -13.26
CA MET A 100 10.57 -3.77 -14.27
C MET A 100 11.38 -4.49 -15.37
N GLU A 101 10.86 -4.49 -16.59
CA GLU A 101 11.57 -5.01 -17.76
C GLU A 101 12.48 -3.95 -18.40
N GLU A 102 11.99 -2.70 -18.46
CA GLU A 102 12.75 -1.57 -19.03
C GLU A 102 12.29 -0.25 -18.42
N GLN A 103 13.24 0.66 -18.16
CA GLN A 103 12.95 2.06 -17.86
C GLN A 103 12.95 2.87 -19.17
N LEU A 104 11.78 3.36 -19.56
CA LEU A 104 11.55 3.99 -20.87
C LEU A 104 11.82 5.49 -20.85
N ALA A 105 11.52 6.15 -19.74
CA ALA A 105 11.75 7.58 -19.56
C ALA A 105 11.91 7.91 -18.08
N ARG A 106 12.62 9.00 -17.81
CA ARG A 106 12.78 9.55 -16.47
C ARG A 106 12.95 11.06 -16.57
N THR A 107 12.15 11.81 -15.83
CA THR A 107 12.11 13.28 -15.87
C THR A 107 11.94 13.83 -14.46
N GLU A 108 12.80 14.77 -14.08
CA GLU A 108 12.66 15.51 -12.83
C GLU A 108 11.43 16.41 -12.92
N THR A 109 10.52 16.30 -11.96
CA THR A 109 9.27 17.03 -12.00
C THR A 109 8.60 17.09 -10.63
N THR A 110 7.75 18.08 -10.42
CA THR A 110 6.82 18.10 -9.30
C THR A 110 5.69 17.11 -9.55
N SER A 111 5.14 16.51 -8.51
CA SER A 111 4.06 15.53 -8.68
C SER A 111 2.87 16.15 -9.42
N PRO A 112 2.38 15.49 -10.50
CA PRO A 112 1.20 15.95 -11.22
C PRO A 112 -0.11 15.71 -10.44
N VAL A 113 -0.04 15.02 -9.31
CA VAL A 113 -1.16 14.69 -8.43
C VAL A 113 -0.74 14.87 -6.97
N ASP A 114 -1.62 15.44 -6.14
CA ASP A 114 -1.40 15.55 -4.70
C ASP A 114 -1.43 14.15 -4.05
N PRO A 115 -0.33 13.67 -3.43
CA PRO A 115 -0.29 12.35 -2.79
C PRO A 115 -1.33 12.18 -1.68
N LEU A 116 -1.78 13.27 -1.04
CA LEU A 116 -2.82 13.21 -0.01
C LEU A 116 -4.18 12.76 -0.56
N THR A 117 -4.40 12.87 -1.87
CA THR A 117 -5.58 12.27 -2.55
C THR A 117 -5.63 10.76 -2.36
N PHE A 118 -4.46 10.14 -2.16
CA PHE A 118 -4.29 8.72 -1.90
C PHE A 118 -4.05 8.40 -0.42
N SER A 119 -4.45 9.29 0.47
CA SER A 119 -4.39 9.10 1.90
C SER A 119 -5.75 9.36 2.56
N PRO A 120 -6.34 8.36 3.24
CA PRO A 120 -7.62 8.55 3.90
C PRO A 120 -7.47 9.37 5.19
N GLU A 121 -8.45 10.24 5.45
CA GLU A 121 -8.61 10.78 6.79
C GLU A 121 -9.30 9.74 7.69
N LEU A 122 -8.75 9.53 8.87
CA LEU A 122 -9.15 8.48 9.82
C LEU A 122 -9.65 9.15 11.09
N GLU A 123 -10.88 8.83 11.47
CA GLU A 123 -11.38 9.20 12.80
C GLU A 123 -11.04 8.11 13.80
N ILE A 124 -10.29 8.49 14.83
CA ILE A 124 -9.91 7.60 15.91
C ILE A 124 -10.32 8.18 17.26
N ARG A 125 -10.55 7.30 18.23
CA ARG A 125 -10.56 7.67 19.65
C ARG A 125 -9.23 7.28 20.27
N VAL A 126 -8.65 8.17 21.06
CA VAL A 126 -7.42 7.93 21.84
C VAL A 126 -7.77 7.90 23.32
N ALA A 127 -7.30 6.88 24.04
CA ALA A 127 -7.65 6.67 25.45
C ALA A 127 -6.93 7.63 26.41
N SER A 128 -7.43 7.69 27.65
CA SER A 128 -6.86 8.47 28.77
C SER A 128 -5.46 8.06 29.22
N ARG A 129 -5.00 6.86 28.87
CA ARG A 129 -3.66 6.34 29.17
C ARG A 129 -2.98 5.73 27.95
N ARG A 130 -1.65 5.73 27.96
CA ARG A 130 -0.82 5.07 26.95
C ARG A 130 -0.97 3.55 27.03
N ALA A 131 -0.85 2.88 25.89
CA ALA A 131 -0.74 1.43 25.79
C ALA A 131 0.62 0.95 26.29
N ASP A 132 1.67 1.71 25.97
CA ASP A 132 3.02 1.47 26.44
C ASP A 132 3.71 2.82 26.65
N ALA A 133 4.18 3.09 27.86
CA ALA A 133 4.84 4.35 28.19
C ALA A 133 6.28 4.43 27.64
N GLN A 134 6.96 3.30 27.43
CA GLN A 134 8.35 3.26 26.99
C GLN A 134 8.50 3.66 25.52
N ILE A 135 7.58 3.20 24.68
CA ILE A 135 7.53 3.57 23.25
C ILE A 135 6.47 4.63 22.95
N ALA A 136 5.85 5.19 24.00
CA ALA A 136 4.75 6.14 23.89
C ALA A 136 3.62 5.65 22.96
N ALA A 137 3.25 4.37 23.01
CA ALA A 137 2.14 3.85 22.22
C ALA A 137 0.79 4.35 22.76
N TYR A 138 -0.14 4.65 21.87
CA TYR A 138 -1.52 5.03 22.20
C TYR A 138 -2.40 3.79 22.29
N TRP A 139 -3.40 3.80 23.17
CA TRP A 139 -4.60 2.98 22.95
C TRP A 139 -5.52 3.74 22.00
N ILE A 140 -5.88 3.11 20.89
CA ILE A 140 -6.82 3.70 19.93
C ILE A 140 -8.02 2.80 19.67
N GLN A 141 -9.12 3.43 19.28
CA GLN A 141 -10.27 2.80 18.66
C GLN A 141 -10.44 3.39 17.27
N ASP A 142 -10.52 2.54 16.25
CA ASP A 142 -10.77 2.94 14.86
C ASP A 142 -12.27 3.12 14.64
N LEU A 143 -12.72 4.36 14.52
CA LEU A 143 -14.14 4.71 14.49
C LEU A 143 -14.80 4.50 13.13
N ARG A 144 -14.08 3.92 12.16
CA ARG A 144 -14.66 3.42 10.91
C ARG A 144 -15.51 2.16 11.12
N TYR A 145 -15.29 1.43 12.23
CA TYR A 145 -16.04 0.23 12.58
C TYR A 145 -17.19 0.56 13.53
N ASP A 146 -18.32 -0.15 13.38
CA ASP A 146 -19.50 0.03 14.23
C ASP A 146 -19.23 -0.35 15.70
N THR A 147 -18.36 -1.32 15.93
CA THR A 147 -17.99 -1.84 17.26
C THR A 147 -16.48 -1.77 17.48
N PRO A 148 -15.90 -0.56 17.60
CA PRO A 148 -14.46 -0.39 17.62
C PRO A 148 -13.85 -0.98 18.89
N GLN A 149 -12.77 -1.73 18.75
CA GLN A 149 -12.03 -2.32 19.87
C GLN A 149 -10.77 -1.51 20.15
N TRP A 150 -10.34 -1.50 21.41
CA TRP A 150 -9.05 -0.92 21.78
C TRP A 150 -7.91 -1.75 21.18
N GLN A 151 -7.01 -1.07 20.49
CA GLN A 151 -5.78 -1.65 19.96
C GLN A 151 -4.60 -0.72 20.24
N ALA A 152 -3.42 -1.30 20.45
CA ALA A 152 -2.21 -0.52 20.62
C ALA A 152 -1.79 0.09 19.28
N PHE A 153 -1.47 1.37 19.29
CA PHE A 153 -0.98 2.11 18.14
C PHE A 153 0.38 2.72 18.48
N PRO A 154 1.48 2.14 17.96
CA PRO A 154 2.83 2.51 18.37
C PRO A 154 3.35 3.76 17.67
N SER A 155 2.67 4.26 16.64
CA SER A 155 3.13 5.42 15.88
C SER A 155 2.79 6.73 16.58
N GLU A 156 3.73 7.67 16.53
CA GLU A 156 3.47 9.05 16.93
C GLU A 156 2.41 9.69 16.02
N ILE A 157 1.60 10.59 16.62
CA ILE A 157 0.66 11.44 15.90
C ILE A 157 1.27 12.86 15.92
N GLU A 158 1.86 13.29 14.82
CA GLU A 158 2.48 14.60 14.68
C GLU A 158 1.43 15.70 14.89
N GLY A 159 1.75 16.67 15.75
CA GLY A 159 0.86 17.77 16.10
C GLY A 159 -0.17 17.45 17.19
N PHE A 160 -0.15 16.24 17.76
CA PHE A 160 -1.00 15.88 18.89
C PHE A 160 -0.25 15.96 20.23
N ASP A 161 -0.72 16.85 21.10
CA ASP A 161 -0.23 17.00 22.48
C ASP A 161 -1.10 16.18 23.45
N PHE A 162 -0.66 14.96 23.74
CA PHE A 162 -1.37 14.04 24.61
C PHE A 162 -1.25 14.42 26.09
N LYS A 163 -2.37 14.43 26.80
CA LYS A 163 -2.44 14.65 28.25
C LYS A 163 -3.04 13.41 28.93
N PRO A 164 -2.35 12.81 29.91
CA PRO A 164 -2.92 11.72 30.70
C PRO A 164 -4.23 12.13 31.38
N GLY A 165 -5.20 11.21 31.47
CA GLY A 165 -6.52 11.45 32.07
C GLY A 165 -7.55 12.07 31.11
N HIS A 166 -7.20 12.21 29.83
CA HIS A 166 -8.08 12.76 28.80
C HIS A 166 -8.36 11.75 27.68
N GLU A 167 -9.63 11.59 27.32
CA GLU A 167 -10.04 10.85 26.12
C GLU A 167 -10.25 11.81 24.96
N TYR A 168 -9.75 11.44 23.78
CA TYR A 168 -9.77 12.29 22.60
C TYR A 168 -10.53 11.64 21.46
N ARG A 169 -11.18 12.46 20.63
CA ARG A 169 -11.50 12.09 19.25
C ARG A 169 -10.66 12.93 18.32
N LEU A 170 -9.91 12.26 17.45
CA LEU A 170 -8.99 12.89 16.51
C LEU A 170 -9.39 12.51 15.09
N ARG A 171 -9.23 13.44 14.16
CA ARG A 171 -9.07 13.10 12.74
C ARG A 171 -7.58 13.15 12.40
N ILE A 172 -7.03 12.05 11.94
CA ILE A 172 -5.62 11.92 11.56
C ILE A 172 -5.49 11.51 10.10
N GLN A 173 -4.33 11.74 9.50
CA GLN A 173 -4.05 11.31 8.13
C GLN A 173 -2.63 10.70 8.05
N PRO A 174 -2.49 9.46 7.53
CA PRO A 174 -1.19 8.86 7.24
C PRO A 174 -0.54 9.54 6.04
N VAL A 175 0.75 9.85 6.10
CA VAL A 175 1.49 10.52 5.03
C VAL A 175 2.78 9.76 4.80
N ALA A 176 3.03 9.37 3.55
CA ALA A 176 4.33 8.86 3.16
C ALA A 176 5.33 10.02 3.16
N VAL A 177 6.43 9.86 3.89
CA VAL A 177 7.46 10.87 4.04
C VAL A 177 8.79 10.26 3.68
N TYR A 178 9.48 10.91 2.74
CA TYR A 178 10.83 10.57 2.37
C TYR A 178 11.82 10.95 3.48
N ASP A 179 12.78 10.07 3.71
CA ASP A 179 13.89 10.26 4.63
C ASP A 179 15.17 10.40 3.83
N GLU A 180 15.57 11.65 3.54
CA GLU A 180 16.76 11.98 2.75
C GLU A 180 18.04 11.37 3.37
N ALA A 181 18.09 11.23 4.69
CA ALA A 181 19.22 10.60 5.39
C ALA A 181 19.34 9.09 5.11
N LYS A 182 18.32 8.48 4.52
CA LYS A 182 18.29 7.09 4.06
C LYS A 182 18.21 7.00 2.53
N SER A 183 18.57 8.05 1.80
CA SER A 183 18.59 8.05 0.33
C SER A 183 19.52 7.00 -0.29
N ASP A 184 20.49 6.50 0.50
CA ASP A 184 21.37 5.38 0.12
C ASP A 184 20.68 4.00 0.22
N ARG A 185 19.52 3.92 0.89
CA ARG A 185 18.72 2.71 1.01
C ARG A 185 17.78 2.56 -0.18
N ILE A 186 17.31 1.34 -0.42
CA ILE A 186 16.49 1.04 -1.60
C ILE A 186 15.00 1.26 -1.27
N ASP A 187 14.36 2.12 -2.07
CA ASP A 187 12.91 2.21 -2.26
C ASP A 187 12.07 2.41 -0.98
N ASN A 188 11.61 1.34 -0.33
CA ASN A 188 10.72 1.44 0.83
C ASN A 188 11.47 1.71 2.14
N ASP A 189 12.78 1.48 2.19
CA ASP A 189 13.58 1.77 3.40
C ASP A 189 13.90 3.25 3.57
N SER A 190 13.81 4.03 2.47
CA SER A 190 13.98 5.48 2.45
C SER A 190 12.67 6.24 2.67
N TRP A 191 11.55 5.53 2.81
CA TRP A 191 10.23 6.13 3.06
C TRP A 191 9.66 5.58 4.36
N SER A 192 8.91 6.42 5.07
CA SER A 192 8.16 6.02 6.26
C SER A 192 6.76 6.58 6.21
N VAL A 193 5.83 5.98 6.95
CA VAL A 193 4.51 6.57 7.16
C VAL A 193 4.50 7.31 8.47
N LYS A 194 4.13 8.59 8.41
CA LYS A 194 3.88 9.45 9.57
C LYS A 194 2.39 9.72 9.68
N TYR A 195 1.86 9.81 10.89
CA TYR A 195 0.45 10.13 11.11
C TYR A 195 0.36 11.57 11.59
N ARG A 196 -0.39 12.40 10.88
CA ARG A 196 -0.54 13.82 11.22
C ARG A 196 -1.93 14.10 11.75
N LEU A 197 -2.02 14.87 12.83
CA LEU A 197 -3.28 15.42 13.29
C LEU A 197 -3.83 16.37 12.22
N ARG A 198 -5.08 16.13 11.81
CA ARG A 198 -5.84 17.02 10.92
C ARG A 198 -6.78 17.89 11.72
N GLU A 199 -7.48 17.27 12.67
CA GLU A 199 -8.45 17.96 13.52
C GLU A 199 -8.54 17.29 14.90
N LEU A 200 -8.57 18.11 15.95
CA LEU A 200 -8.96 17.69 17.28
C LEU A 200 -10.48 17.85 17.41
N LEU A 201 -11.22 16.73 17.37
CA LEU A 201 -12.68 16.73 17.38
C LEU A 201 -13.24 16.84 18.80
N SER A 202 -12.58 16.21 19.78
CA SER A 202 -12.91 16.36 21.20
C SER A 202 -11.71 16.08 22.11
N ASP A 203 -11.75 16.69 23.29
CA ASP A 203 -10.81 16.53 24.40
C ASP A 203 -11.65 16.53 25.70
N GLU A 204 -11.78 15.36 26.34
CA GLU A 204 -12.63 15.16 27.52
C GLU A 204 -11.80 14.66 28.70
N VAL A 205 -11.87 15.34 29.84
CA VAL A 205 -11.31 14.83 31.11
C VAL A 205 -12.15 13.64 31.55
N LYS A 206 -11.62 12.43 31.33
CA LYS A 206 -12.35 11.18 31.48
C LYS A 206 -11.36 10.02 31.52
N GLU A 207 -11.59 9.08 32.43
CA GLU A 207 -10.89 7.79 32.39
C GLU A 207 -11.55 6.87 31.36
N SER A 208 -10.77 6.39 30.40
CA SER A 208 -11.26 5.47 29.38
C SER A 208 -11.52 4.08 29.96
N GLU A 209 -12.70 3.56 29.67
CA GLU A 209 -13.15 2.25 30.16
C GLU A 209 -12.80 1.11 29.17
N GLY A 210 -12.70 -0.11 29.69
CA GLY A 210 -12.53 -1.32 28.87
C GLY A 210 -11.17 -1.48 28.19
N LEU A 211 -10.15 -0.75 28.63
CA LEU A 211 -8.79 -0.87 28.11
C LEU A 211 -8.20 -2.26 28.45
N PRO A 212 -7.48 -2.91 27.52
CA PRO A 212 -6.78 -4.15 27.80
C PRO A 212 -5.78 -4.03 28.97
N GLU A 213 -5.58 -5.13 29.68
CA GLU A 213 -4.57 -5.26 30.74
C GLU A 213 -3.15 -5.35 30.17
#